data_AF-A0A1A6H4K9-F1
#
_entry.id   AF-A0A1A6H4K9-F1
#
_cell.length_a   1.000
_cell.length_b   1.000
_cell.length_c   1.000
_cell.angle_alpha   90.00
_cell.angle_beta   90.00
_cell.angle_gamma   90.00
#
_symmetry.space_group_name_H-M   'P 1'
#
loop_
_entity.id
_entity.type
_entity.pdbx_description
1 polymer ?
#
loop_
_entity_poly.entity_id
_entity_poly.type
_entity_poly.pdbx_seq_one_letter_code
_entity_poly.pdbx_strand_id
1 'polypeptide(L)'
;MHSQASRFPVELGSVRDPDAQVGRLHRLALAGGPCWGLARLLRRVVQVDGENSAGQTGLFLSALLGHTSTVRLLLASGANPNHRCLDGSTPMHAGAFSGRGLVLWLLLQAGGDLRLHDQQGRTPRDWAEQGDAKQSWEVLELLEWCRTHMSALVQSGELAPTVSLSQLQASSGHSLCGSLPSLRLAQADRALRQGQIRRSPLTPALGFGQLNSLQPPALIMGIPLVDPKELAPTQGEPDRTYESSSHTLMANLLWKGHPVTVRQLKTPETHPDVLLADLQHCSILHHPGLLLLMALSPSEDLSRLSLLFEPVWLGSLYILLHSARPLEEGPQALPGLLPGSLLLQVVEALLFLQSRCWAHGGLSSHAVQLVRPGLAKVSHLEHGRPLNQPRLQPRLQRDYPQGDPGPGLPPPPELYPWLPLELIRGDMPATTSDLYSFCILTQEVFTGELPWAGGEGPEVKAKLEAGESPALDPLLPAPYQALVQAGLGLEPADRWGSLQSTRYLLRKAMAKDSAPKVSSPVEWTTLSPVTLGSLPG
;
A
#
# COMPACT_ATOMS: atom_id res chain seq x y z
N MET A 1 -37.29 -24.88 10.27
CA MET A 1 -36.31 -24.58 11.32
C MET A 1 -35.76 -23.19 11.05
N HIS A 2 -36.22 -22.18 11.78
CA HIS A 2 -35.76 -20.80 11.60
C HIS A 2 -34.46 -20.60 12.36
N SER A 3 -33.37 -20.43 11.61
CA SER A 3 -32.07 -19.97 12.11
C SER A 3 -32.26 -18.67 12.88
N GLN A 4 -31.90 -18.64 14.16
CA GLN A 4 -31.83 -17.39 14.92
C GLN A 4 -30.83 -16.48 14.19
N ALA A 5 -31.30 -15.32 13.71
CA ALA A 5 -30.43 -14.33 13.12
C ALA A 5 -29.40 -13.87 14.17
N SER A 6 -28.12 -13.93 13.81
CA SER A 6 -27.02 -13.37 14.59
C SER A 6 -27.34 -11.91 14.99
N ARG A 7 -27.08 -11.54 16.24
CA ARG A 7 -27.26 -10.17 16.77
C ARG A 7 -26.37 -9.14 16.07
N PHE A 8 -25.30 -9.58 15.40
CA PHE A 8 -24.33 -8.74 14.71
C PHE A 8 -24.15 -9.22 13.25
N PRO A 9 -23.70 -8.35 12.34
CA PRO A 9 -23.46 -8.73 10.94
C PRO A 9 -22.22 -9.62 10.78
N VAL A 10 -21.49 -9.89 11.87
CA VAL A 10 -20.24 -10.67 11.93
C VAL A 10 -20.19 -11.55 13.17
N GLU A 11 -19.43 -12.64 13.09
CA GLU A 11 -19.10 -13.47 14.25
C GLU A 11 -17.98 -12.81 15.07
N LEU A 12 -18.09 -12.85 16.40
CA LEU A 12 -17.07 -12.29 17.29
C LEU A 12 -15.98 -13.33 17.58
N GLY A 13 -14.73 -12.95 17.32
CA GLY A 13 -13.57 -13.81 17.57
C GLY A 13 -13.25 -14.00 19.06
N SER A 14 -12.49 -15.05 19.35
CA SER A 14 -11.99 -15.39 20.69
C SER A 14 -10.51 -15.04 20.85
N VAL A 15 -10.07 -14.77 22.08
CA VAL A 15 -8.65 -14.52 22.38
C VAL A 15 -8.04 -15.78 22.99
N ARG A 16 -6.85 -16.18 22.50
CA ARG A 16 -6.15 -17.41 22.95
C ARG A 16 -5.85 -17.43 24.46
N ASP A 17 -5.38 -16.29 25.00
CA ASP A 17 -5.17 -16.09 26.43
C ASP A 17 -5.97 -14.86 26.90
N PRO A 18 -7.08 -15.06 27.62
CA PRO A 18 -7.93 -13.96 28.05
C PRO A 18 -7.28 -13.08 29.12
N ASP A 19 -6.27 -13.55 29.85
CA ASP A 19 -5.62 -12.83 30.95
C ASP A 19 -4.32 -12.14 30.52
N ALA A 20 -3.80 -12.48 29.34
CA ALA A 20 -2.81 -11.69 28.63
C ALA A 20 -3.26 -10.23 28.42
N GLN A 21 -2.31 -9.35 28.10
CA GLN A 21 -2.60 -7.92 27.92
C GLN A 21 -3.63 -7.66 26.83
N VAL A 22 -3.51 -8.32 25.67
CA VAL A 22 -4.46 -8.22 24.55
C VAL A 22 -5.83 -8.80 24.95
N GLY A 23 -5.88 -9.96 25.61
CA GLY A 23 -7.13 -10.54 26.11
C GLY A 23 -7.89 -9.64 27.08
N ARG A 24 -7.18 -8.98 28.00
CA ARG A 24 -7.78 -7.98 28.90
C ARG A 24 -8.26 -6.74 28.17
N LEU A 25 -7.54 -6.28 27.15
CA LEU A 25 -7.96 -5.14 26.31
C LEU A 25 -9.29 -5.46 25.63
N HIS A 26 -9.41 -6.63 24.99
CA HIS A 26 -10.64 -7.10 24.35
C HIS A 26 -11.82 -7.19 25.31
N ARG A 27 -11.61 -7.77 26.50
CA ARG A 27 -12.64 -7.88 27.55
C ARG A 27 -13.16 -6.51 27.98
N LEU A 28 -12.26 -5.54 28.16
CA LEU A 28 -12.62 -4.16 28.54
C LEU A 28 -13.33 -3.42 27.40
N ALA A 29 -12.94 -3.67 26.15
CA ALA A 29 -13.61 -3.11 24.98
C ALA A 29 -15.06 -3.60 24.84
N LEU A 30 -15.28 -4.91 25.06
CA LEU A 30 -16.60 -5.54 25.07
C LEU A 30 -17.48 -5.10 26.24
N ALA A 31 -16.90 -4.84 27.41
CA ALA A 31 -17.67 -4.47 28.60
C ALA A 31 -18.26 -3.05 28.55
N GLY A 32 -17.62 -2.11 27.83
CA GLY A 32 -18.12 -0.73 27.68
C GLY A 32 -18.19 0.12 28.95
N GLY A 33 -17.64 -0.39 30.06
CA GLY A 33 -17.69 0.23 31.38
C GLY A 33 -16.68 1.38 31.57
N PRO A 34 -16.53 1.90 32.80
CA PRO A 34 -15.67 3.05 33.08
C PRO A 34 -14.24 2.86 32.57
N CYS A 35 -13.75 3.79 31.74
CA CYS A 35 -12.51 3.65 31.00
C CYS A 35 -11.23 3.66 31.86
N TRP A 36 -11.31 3.73 33.19
CA TRP A 36 -10.13 3.73 34.06
C TRP A 36 -9.35 2.42 33.97
N GLY A 37 -10.04 1.28 33.80
CA GLY A 37 -9.39 -0.03 33.68
C GLY A 37 -8.60 -0.12 32.39
N LEU A 38 -9.23 0.32 31.29
CA LEU A 38 -8.60 0.38 29.97
C LEU A 38 -7.47 1.41 29.94
N ALA A 39 -7.65 2.59 30.53
CA ALA A 39 -6.63 3.62 30.60
C ALA A 39 -5.41 3.14 31.41
N ARG A 40 -5.62 2.40 32.50
CA ARG A 40 -4.53 1.79 33.27
C ARG A 40 -3.78 0.74 32.46
N LEU A 41 -4.47 -0.05 31.66
CA LEU A 41 -3.86 -1.05 30.78
C LEU A 41 -3.03 -0.39 29.68
N LEU A 42 -3.58 0.61 28.98
CA LEU A 42 -2.94 1.33 27.87
C LEU A 42 -1.74 2.20 28.28
N ARG A 43 -1.61 2.54 29.58
CA ARG A 43 -0.38 3.17 30.11
C ARG A 43 0.83 2.22 30.13
N ARG A 44 0.62 0.92 29.96
CA ARG A 44 1.69 -0.08 29.80
C ARG A 44 2.00 -0.24 28.31
N VAL A 45 3.14 -0.86 27.98
CA VAL A 45 3.44 -1.25 26.59
C VAL A 45 2.50 -2.39 26.21
N VAL A 46 1.36 -2.05 25.61
CA VAL A 46 0.32 -2.97 25.13
C VAL A 46 0.18 -2.76 23.63
N GLN A 47 0.07 -3.85 22.89
CA GLN A 47 -0.32 -3.81 21.48
C GLN A 47 -1.80 -3.40 21.39
N VAL A 48 -2.05 -2.13 21.07
CA VAL A 48 -3.40 -1.54 21.05
C VAL A 48 -4.28 -2.18 19.98
N ASP A 49 -3.70 -2.45 18.82
CA ASP A 49 -4.34 -3.15 17.70
C ASP A 49 -4.10 -4.67 17.76
N GLY A 50 -3.96 -5.23 18.96
CA GLY A 50 -3.87 -6.68 19.12
C GLY A 50 -5.18 -7.36 18.69
N GLU A 51 -5.07 -8.38 17.86
CA GLU A 51 -6.19 -9.06 17.21
C GLU A 51 -6.71 -10.28 18.01
N ASN A 52 -7.99 -10.60 17.84
CA ASN A 52 -8.56 -11.90 18.23
C ASN A 52 -8.53 -12.91 17.07
N SER A 53 -9.12 -14.09 17.26
CA SER A 53 -9.16 -15.15 16.23
C SER A 53 -9.93 -14.78 14.95
N ALA A 54 -10.65 -13.66 14.93
CA ALA A 54 -11.36 -13.12 13.76
C ALA A 54 -10.65 -11.88 13.16
N GLY A 55 -9.44 -11.54 13.62
CA GLY A 55 -8.74 -10.33 13.19
C GLY A 55 -9.34 -9.04 13.75
N GLN A 56 -10.26 -9.11 14.72
CA GLN A 56 -10.92 -7.92 15.27
C GLN A 56 -10.03 -7.30 16.34
N THR A 57 -9.99 -5.97 16.40
CA THR A 57 -9.30 -5.22 17.46
C THR A 57 -10.26 -4.76 18.55
N GLY A 58 -9.71 -4.30 19.68
CA GLY A 58 -10.54 -3.66 20.70
C GLY A 58 -11.30 -2.44 20.18
N LEU A 59 -10.73 -1.71 19.21
CA LEU A 59 -11.40 -0.56 18.59
C LEU A 59 -12.62 -1.01 17.81
N PHE A 60 -12.48 -2.05 16.97
CA PHE A 60 -13.59 -2.65 16.23
C PHE A 60 -14.74 -3.06 17.16
N LEU A 61 -14.44 -3.84 18.20
CA LEU A 61 -15.44 -4.34 19.14
C LEU A 61 -16.17 -3.20 19.87
N SER A 62 -15.41 -2.20 20.32
CA SER A 62 -16.00 -1.04 21.02
C SER A 62 -16.83 -0.16 20.08
N ALA A 63 -16.44 -0.03 18.81
CA ALA A 63 -17.20 0.69 17.80
C ALA A 63 -18.51 -0.04 17.47
N LEU A 64 -18.46 -1.36 17.27
CA LEU A 64 -19.62 -2.20 16.97
C LEU A 64 -20.71 -2.10 18.05
N LEU A 65 -20.29 -2.06 19.31
CA LEU A 65 -21.17 -1.93 20.47
C LEU A 65 -21.54 -0.47 20.80
N GLY A 66 -20.95 0.49 20.09
CA GLY A 66 -21.21 1.91 20.30
C GLY A 66 -20.59 2.50 21.58
N HIS A 67 -19.55 1.88 22.14
CA HIS A 67 -18.91 2.31 23.39
C HIS A 67 -18.01 3.54 23.20
N THR A 68 -18.63 4.72 23.04
CA THR A 68 -17.97 5.99 22.70
C THR A 68 -16.75 6.32 23.55
N SER A 69 -16.82 6.17 24.87
CA SER A 69 -15.71 6.50 25.78
C SER A 69 -14.50 5.58 25.56
N THR A 70 -14.76 4.30 25.29
CA THR A 70 -13.75 3.29 24.95
C THR A 70 -13.11 3.58 23.60
N VAL A 71 -13.93 3.86 22.57
CA VAL A 71 -13.47 4.25 21.23
C VAL A 71 -12.54 5.46 21.32
N ARG A 72 -12.96 6.51 22.03
CA ARG A 72 -12.16 7.73 22.20
C ARG A 72 -10.80 7.44 22.84
N LEU A 73 -10.75 6.59 23.85
CA LEU A 73 -9.51 6.25 24.56
C LEU A 73 -8.56 5.41 23.71
N LEU A 74 -9.08 4.43 22.97
CA LEU A 74 -8.30 3.60 22.07
C LEU A 74 -7.69 4.43 20.93
N LEU A 75 -8.48 5.30 20.30
CA LEU A 75 -8.00 6.24 19.28
C LEU A 75 -6.93 7.19 19.84
N ALA A 76 -7.15 7.75 21.05
CA ALA A 76 -6.15 8.58 21.73
C ALA A 76 -4.86 7.82 22.08
N SER A 77 -4.89 6.49 22.08
CA SER A 77 -3.75 5.61 22.31
C SER A 77 -3.13 5.08 21.01
N GLY A 78 -3.57 5.58 19.84
CA GLY A 78 -2.99 5.25 18.54
C GLY A 78 -3.65 4.07 17.82
N ALA A 79 -4.82 3.60 18.26
CA ALA A 79 -5.54 2.54 17.57
C ALA A 79 -5.87 2.93 16.12
N ASN A 80 -5.64 2.03 15.16
CA ASN A 80 -5.90 2.29 13.75
C ASN A 80 -7.41 2.17 13.41
N PRO A 81 -8.08 3.27 12.98
CA PRO A 81 -9.50 3.23 12.59
C PRO A 81 -9.78 2.47 11.29
N ASN A 82 -8.75 2.15 10.50
CA ASN A 82 -8.82 1.42 9.24
C ASN A 82 -8.28 -0.02 9.34
N HIS A 83 -8.04 -0.52 10.55
CA HIS A 83 -7.62 -1.91 10.74
C HIS A 83 -8.63 -2.88 10.10
N ARG A 84 -8.15 -3.85 9.32
CA ARG A 84 -9.00 -4.82 8.60
C ARG A 84 -9.07 -6.14 9.34
N CYS A 85 -10.28 -6.57 9.66
CA CYS A 85 -10.56 -7.89 10.22
C CYS A 85 -10.39 -8.98 9.15
N LEU A 86 -10.44 -10.26 9.54
CA LEU A 86 -10.31 -11.37 8.60
C LEU A 86 -11.42 -11.43 7.56
N ASP A 87 -12.59 -10.85 7.84
CA ASP A 87 -13.71 -10.69 6.90
C ASP A 87 -13.61 -9.38 6.09
N GLY A 88 -12.50 -8.65 6.19
CA GLY A 88 -12.28 -7.36 5.53
C GLY A 88 -12.94 -6.16 6.20
N SER A 89 -13.84 -6.37 7.17
CA SER A 89 -14.52 -5.27 7.84
C SER A 89 -13.57 -4.44 8.71
N THR A 90 -13.94 -3.19 9.00
CA THR A 90 -13.09 -2.22 9.71
C THR A 90 -13.83 -1.55 10.86
N PRO A 91 -13.14 -0.86 11.80
CA PRO A 91 -13.82 -0.05 12.81
C PRO A 91 -14.82 0.96 12.24
N MET A 92 -14.61 1.46 11.01
CA MET A 92 -15.58 2.32 10.30
C MET A 92 -16.90 1.58 10.01
N HIS A 93 -16.83 0.35 9.51
CA HIS A 93 -18.00 -0.51 9.31
C HIS A 93 -18.75 -0.76 10.62
N ALA A 94 -18.03 -1.15 11.66
CA ALA A 94 -18.58 -1.40 12.98
C ALA A 94 -19.23 -0.15 13.59
N GLY A 95 -18.57 1.00 13.49
CA GLY A 95 -19.10 2.28 13.95
C GLY A 95 -20.37 2.70 13.20
N ALA A 96 -20.43 2.43 11.89
CA ALA A 96 -21.61 2.71 11.08
C ALA A 96 -22.80 1.80 11.44
N PHE A 97 -22.58 0.49 11.62
CA PHE A 97 -23.62 -0.45 12.07
C PHE A 97 -24.15 -0.11 13.47
N SER A 98 -23.31 0.47 14.35
CA SER A 98 -23.72 0.79 15.73
C SER A 98 -24.86 1.80 15.85
N GLY A 99 -25.15 2.55 14.77
CA GLY A 99 -26.13 3.64 14.77
C GLY A 99 -25.73 4.85 15.63
N ARG A 100 -24.51 4.90 16.19
CA ARG A 100 -24.08 6.01 17.04
C ARG A 100 -23.24 7.01 16.25
N GLY A 101 -23.85 8.11 15.82
CA GLY A 101 -23.16 9.14 15.01
C GLY A 101 -21.85 9.65 15.62
N LEU A 102 -21.78 9.78 16.95
CA LEU A 102 -20.56 10.21 17.64
C LEU A 102 -19.41 9.20 17.57
N VAL A 103 -19.70 7.89 17.51
CA VAL A 103 -18.66 6.87 17.33
C VAL A 103 -18.06 6.99 15.94
N LEU A 104 -18.91 7.06 14.91
CA LEU A 104 -18.46 7.24 13.53
C LEU A 104 -17.66 8.54 13.36
N TRP A 105 -18.13 9.64 13.96
CA TRP A 105 -17.42 10.92 13.95
C TRP A 105 -16.02 10.84 14.57
N LEU A 106 -15.86 10.17 15.71
CA LEU A 106 -14.55 9.99 16.35
C LEU A 106 -13.59 9.20 15.45
N LEU A 107 -14.09 8.16 14.78
CA LEU A 107 -13.29 7.37 13.84
C LEU A 107 -12.87 8.20 12.61
N LEU A 108 -13.78 9.01 12.05
CA LEU A 108 -13.47 9.93 10.95
C LEU A 108 -12.39 10.96 11.35
N GLN A 109 -12.50 11.53 12.56
CA GLN A 109 -11.49 12.47 13.09
C GLN A 109 -10.13 11.82 13.30
N ALA A 110 -10.08 10.50 13.51
CA ALA A 110 -8.85 9.74 13.61
C ALA A 110 -8.30 9.26 12.25
N GLY A 111 -8.92 9.66 11.12
CA GLY A 111 -8.49 9.27 9.77
C GLY A 111 -9.12 7.98 9.24
N GLY A 112 -10.25 7.55 9.81
CA GLY A 112 -11.04 6.46 9.27
C GLY A 112 -11.52 6.73 7.85
N ASP A 113 -11.54 5.72 6.98
CA ASP A 113 -11.89 5.81 5.56
C ASP A 113 -13.24 5.11 5.28
N LEU A 114 -14.15 5.84 4.64
CA LEU A 114 -15.50 5.43 4.29
C LEU A 114 -15.58 4.63 2.99
N ARG A 115 -14.47 4.57 2.23
CA ARG A 115 -14.40 3.88 0.94
C ARG A 115 -13.90 2.44 1.03
N LEU A 116 -13.53 1.98 2.22
CA LEU A 116 -13.08 0.60 2.42
C LEU A 116 -14.27 -0.36 2.35
N HIS A 117 -14.05 -1.57 1.84
CA HIS A 117 -15.07 -2.59 1.69
C HIS A 117 -14.77 -3.80 2.56
N ASP A 118 -15.79 -4.52 3.02
CA ASP A 118 -15.60 -5.87 3.57
C ASP A 118 -15.47 -6.94 2.46
N GLN A 119 -15.30 -8.21 2.81
CA GLN A 119 -15.16 -9.32 1.86
C GLN A 119 -16.41 -9.56 1.00
N GLN A 120 -17.58 -9.09 1.43
CA GLN A 120 -18.80 -9.15 0.63
C GLN A 120 -18.96 -7.90 -0.25
N GLY A 121 -17.99 -6.99 -0.23
CA GLY A 121 -18.03 -5.74 -0.97
C GLY A 121 -18.94 -4.68 -0.38
N ARG A 122 -19.29 -4.80 0.89
CA ARG A 122 -20.16 -3.83 1.57
C ARG A 122 -19.31 -2.71 2.16
N THR A 123 -19.80 -1.50 2.02
CA THR A 123 -19.22 -0.27 2.59
C THR A 123 -19.73 -0.01 4.01
N PRO A 124 -19.15 0.95 4.76
CA PRO A 124 -19.73 1.41 6.02
C PRO A 124 -21.19 1.89 5.88
N ARG A 125 -21.56 2.47 4.74
CA ARG A 125 -22.96 2.87 4.47
C ARG A 125 -23.88 1.66 4.41
N ASP A 126 -23.48 0.60 3.71
CA ASP A 126 -24.25 -0.64 3.62
C ASP A 126 -24.41 -1.31 4.99
N TRP A 127 -23.39 -1.21 5.85
CA TRP A 127 -23.46 -1.66 7.25
C TRP A 127 -24.43 -0.82 8.09
N ALA A 128 -24.48 0.50 7.90
CA ALA A 128 -25.46 1.35 8.57
C ALA A 128 -26.90 0.99 8.17
N GLU A 129 -27.15 0.68 6.89
CA GLU A 129 -28.46 0.29 6.37
C GLU A 129 -28.93 -1.08 6.90
N GLN A 130 -28.01 -1.98 7.26
CA GLN A 130 -28.31 -3.27 7.91
C GLN A 130 -28.59 -3.15 9.41
N GLY A 131 -28.24 -2.02 10.03
CA GLY A 131 -28.45 -1.76 11.45
C GLY A 131 -29.93 -1.58 11.82
N ASP A 132 -30.21 -1.35 13.09
CA ASP A 132 -31.56 -0.97 13.53
C ASP A 132 -31.94 0.40 12.93
N ALA A 133 -32.94 0.41 12.04
CA ALA A 133 -33.38 1.61 11.32
C ALA A 133 -33.70 2.80 12.23
N LYS A 134 -34.10 2.56 13.50
CA LYS A 134 -34.36 3.65 14.47
C LYS A 134 -33.09 4.34 14.95
N GLN A 135 -31.94 3.68 14.88
CA GLN A 135 -30.65 4.17 15.37
C GLN A 135 -29.75 4.61 14.21
N SER A 136 -29.88 4.01 13.02
CA SER A 136 -29.00 4.29 11.89
C SER A 136 -29.17 5.67 11.24
N TRP A 137 -30.25 6.41 11.53
CA TRP A 137 -30.52 7.69 10.84
C TRP A 137 -29.43 8.74 11.06
N GLU A 138 -28.90 8.89 12.29
CA GLU A 138 -27.83 9.84 12.62
C GLU A 138 -26.56 9.54 11.81
N VAL A 139 -26.26 8.23 11.68
CA VAL A 139 -25.10 7.74 10.93
C VAL A 139 -25.28 7.98 9.43
N LEU A 140 -26.44 7.63 8.88
CA LEU A 140 -26.72 7.80 7.45
C LEU A 140 -26.70 9.28 7.04
N GLU A 141 -27.22 10.18 7.87
CA GLU A 141 -27.13 11.63 7.65
C GLU A 141 -25.68 12.11 7.69
N LEU A 142 -24.88 11.64 8.66
CA LEU A 142 -23.46 11.99 8.73
C LEU A 142 -22.68 11.49 7.49
N LEU A 143 -22.95 10.26 7.03
CA LEU A 143 -22.32 9.68 5.84
C LEU A 143 -22.66 10.48 4.58
N GLU A 144 -23.94 10.84 4.40
CA GLU A 144 -24.40 11.65 3.28
C GLU A 144 -23.81 13.07 3.32
N TRP A 145 -23.69 13.65 4.51
CA TRP A 145 -23.01 14.93 4.69
C TRP A 145 -21.52 14.85 4.30
N CYS A 146 -20.81 13.81 4.73
CA CYS A 146 -19.41 13.61 4.34
C CYS A 146 -19.27 13.50 2.81
N ARG A 147 -20.14 12.72 2.16
CA ARG A 147 -20.15 12.53 0.71
C ARG A 147 -20.40 13.84 -0.05
N THR A 148 -21.44 14.58 0.32
CA THR A 148 -21.80 15.85 -0.34
C THR A 148 -20.74 16.92 -0.13
N HIS A 149 -20.17 17.01 1.07
CA HIS A 149 -19.07 17.93 1.37
C HIS A 149 -17.84 17.62 0.53
N MET A 150 -17.44 16.34 0.44
CA MET A 150 -16.28 15.93 -0.35
C MET A 150 -16.52 16.11 -1.86
N SER A 151 -17.71 15.81 -2.36
CA SER A 151 -18.07 16.04 -3.77
C SER A 151 -17.98 17.52 -4.13
N ALA A 152 -18.44 18.40 -3.25
CA ALA A 152 -18.31 19.84 -3.45
C ALA A 152 -16.83 20.26 -3.52
N LEU A 153 -15.99 19.80 -2.58
CA LEU A 153 -14.55 20.11 -2.58
C LEU A 153 -13.83 19.67 -3.86
N VAL A 154 -14.18 18.50 -4.41
CA VAL A 154 -13.62 17.99 -5.67
C VAL A 154 -14.02 18.89 -6.85
N GLN A 155 -15.25 19.40 -6.87
CA GLN A 155 -15.80 20.17 -7.99
C GLN A 155 -15.48 21.67 -7.94
N SER A 156 -15.41 22.28 -6.76
CA SER A 156 -15.32 23.74 -6.64
C SER A 156 -13.90 24.28 -6.53
N GLY A 157 -12.91 23.47 -6.12
CA GLY A 157 -11.55 23.94 -5.77
C GLY A 157 -11.49 24.93 -4.59
N GLU A 158 -12.62 25.54 -4.19
CA GLU A 158 -12.78 26.43 -3.06
C GLU A 158 -13.37 25.71 -1.84
N LEU A 159 -12.83 26.07 -0.67
CA LEU A 159 -13.28 25.67 0.66
C LEU A 159 -14.74 26.06 0.90
N ALA A 160 -15.63 25.08 1.03
CA ALA A 160 -16.87 25.32 1.78
C ALA A 160 -16.50 25.73 3.22
N PRO A 161 -17.20 26.71 3.82
CA PRO A 161 -16.83 27.24 5.13
C PRO A 161 -16.76 26.14 6.18
N THR A 162 -15.83 26.29 7.12
CA THR A 162 -15.68 25.40 8.27
C THR A 162 -16.95 25.45 9.13
N VAL A 163 -17.87 24.52 8.86
CA VAL A 163 -19.12 24.43 9.59
C VAL A 163 -18.93 23.57 10.84
N SER A 164 -19.01 24.22 11.99
CA SER A 164 -19.22 23.57 13.29
C SER A 164 -20.56 22.83 13.29
N LEU A 165 -20.63 21.66 13.95
CA LEU A 165 -21.85 20.89 14.26
C LEU A 165 -23.06 21.74 14.68
N SER A 166 -22.82 22.95 15.21
CA SER A 166 -23.85 23.93 15.55
C SER A 166 -24.66 24.47 14.35
N GLN A 167 -24.17 24.44 13.11
CA GLN A 167 -24.94 24.95 11.96
C GLN A 167 -25.72 23.85 11.20
N LEU A 168 -25.40 22.57 11.40
CA LEU A 168 -26.27 21.45 10.97
C LEU A 168 -27.61 21.46 11.71
N GLN A 169 -27.70 22.12 12.86
CA GLN A 169 -28.94 22.33 13.60
C GLN A 169 -29.85 23.42 13.00
N ALA A 170 -29.39 24.18 12.01
CA ALA A 170 -30.11 25.35 11.49
C ALA A 170 -30.74 25.17 10.10
N SER A 171 -30.44 24.09 9.37
CA SER A 171 -30.92 23.89 7.99
C SER A 171 -32.00 22.82 7.80
N SER A 172 -32.52 22.18 8.86
CA SER A 172 -33.68 21.28 8.76
C SER A 172 -34.95 21.94 9.34
N GLY A 173 -35.84 22.37 8.45
CA GLY A 173 -37.13 22.99 8.78
C GLY A 173 -38.20 22.05 9.35
N HIS A 174 -37.82 21.00 10.08
CA HIS A 174 -38.77 20.10 10.74
C HIS A 174 -38.40 19.92 12.23
N SER A 175 -39.17 20.61 13.06
CA SER A 175 -39.28 20.54 14.52
C SER A 175 -38.22 19.74 15.28
N LEU A 176 -37.23 20.46 15.80
CA LEU A 176 -36.44 20.05 16.97
C LEU A 176 -37.35 20.00 18.21
N CYS A 177 -38.03 18.88 18.42
CA CYS A 177 -38.68 18.55 19.69
C CYS A 177 -38.32 17.12 20.08
N GLY A 178 -37.35 16.98 20.99
CA GLY A 178 -37.09 15.71 21.67
C GLY A 178 -35.62 15.27 21.69
N SER A 179 -34.81 15.94 22.54
CA SER A 179 -33.63 15.37 23.22
C SER A 179 -32.47 14.82 22.37
N LEU A 180 -31.74 15.71 21.69
CA LEU A 180 -30.28 15.62 21.69
C LEU A 180 -29.77 16.39 22.93
N PRO A 181 -29.07 15.78 23.90
CA PRO A 181 -28.46 16.55 24.97
C PRO A 181 -27.44 17.49 24.35
N SER A 182 -27.56 18.77 24.70
CA SER A 182 -26.72 19.87 24.23
C SER A 182 -25.24 19.52 24.38
N LEU A 183 -24.55 19.20 23.28
CA LEU A 183 -23.10 19.06 23.22
C LEU A 183 -22.44 20.44 23.35
N ARG A 184 -22.51 21.03 24.55
CA ARG A 184 -21.54 22.04 24.99
C ARG A 184 -20.23 21.32 25.27
N LEU A 185 -19.42 21.09 24.24
CA LEU A 185 -17.99 20.94 24.42
C LEU A 185 -17.44 22.32 24.77
N ALA A 186 -17.55 22.66 26.06
CA ALA A 186 -16.84 23.77 26.63
C ALA A 186 -15.36 23.63 26.28
N GLN A 187 -14.79 24.75 25.82
CA GLN A 187 -13.37 25.04 25.75
C GLN A 187 -12.61 24.33 26.88
N ALA A 188 -11.99 23.18 26.56
CA ALA A 188 -10.97 22.57 27.38
C ALA A 188 -9.61 22.76 26.69
N ASP A 189 -9.35 23.99 26.24
CA ASP A 189 -8.10 24.41 25.60
C ASP A 189 -7.19 25.16 26.60
N ARG A 190 -7.26 24.81 27.89
CA ARG A 190 -6.45 25.44 28.95
C ARG A 190 -5.95 24.45 29.99
N ALA A 191 -5.28 23.38 29.57
CA ALA A 191 -4.41 22.62 30.49
C ALA A 191 -3.37 21.72 29.81
N LEU A 192 -2.81 22.11 28.66
CA LEU A 192 -1.57 21.49 28.15
C LEU A 192 -0.67 22.63 27.63
N ARG A 193 0.33 22.99 28.44
CA ARG A 193 1.25 24.09 28.18
C ARG A 193 2.07 23.84 26.91
N GLN A 194 1.94 24.80 25.99
CA GLN A 194 2.96 25.44 25.15
C GLN A 194 4.17 24.62 24.68
N GLY A 195 4.13 24.34 23.37
CA GLY A 195 5.25 24.05 22.48
C GLY A 195 4.80 24.16 21.02
N GLN A 196 4.21 25.30 20.63
CA GLN A 196 3.59 25.51 19.31
C GLN A 196 4.64 25.73 18.22
N ILE A 197 4.79 24.74 17.33
CA ILE A 197 4.98 25.02 15.90
C ILE A 197 3.56 25.17 15.32
N ARG A 198 3.23 26.38 14.84
CA ARG A 198 1.97 26.65 14.12
C ARG A 198 1.88 25.77 12.87
N ARG A 199 1.04 24.73 12.88
CA ARG A 199 0.59 24.05 11.65
C ARG A 199 -0.59 24.83 11.07
N SER A 200 -0.59 25.03 9.75
CA SER A 200 -1.72 25.56 8.97
C SER A 200 -2.96 24.65 9.09
N PRO A 201 -4.19 25.18 8.93
CA PRO A 201 -5.39 24.38 9.12
C PRO A 201 -5.52 23.34 7.99
N LEU A 202 -5.28 22.08 8.32
CA LEU A 202 -5.65 20.93 7.49
C LEU A 202 -7.19 20.85 7.46
N THR A 203 -7.81 20.91 6.28
CA THR A 203 -9.21 20.52 6.14
C THR A 203 -9.31 19.01 6.34
N PRO A 204 -10.04 18.50 7.34
CA PRO A 204 -10.20 17.06 7.49
C PRO A 204 -10.97 16.55 6.29
N ALA A 205 -10.40 15.64 5.50
CA ALA A 205 -11.08 15.06 4.34
C ALA A 205 -12.04 13.93 4.73
N LEU A 206 -12.79 14.14 5.82
CA LEU A 206 -14.00 13.45 6.31
C LEU A 206 -14.27 12.04 5.75
N GLY A 207 -13.35 11.09 5.90
CA GLY A 207 -13.58 9.72 5.46
C GLY A 207 -13.08 9.36 4.06
N PHE A 208 -12.36 10.24 3.37
CA PHE A 208 -11.90 10.03 1.98
C PHE A 208 -10.38 10.22 1.84
N GLY A 209 -9.63 10.00 2.92
CA GLY A 209 -8.17 10.16 3.00
C GLY A 209 -7.73 11.53 3.54
N GLN A 210 -6.43 11.87 3.46
CA GLN A 210 -5.93 13.23 3.70
C GLN A 210 -5.81 13.94 2.35
N LEU A 211 -6.70 14.89 2.07
CA LEU A 211 -6.78 15.58 0.77
C LEU A 211 -6.55 17.08 0.98
N ASN A 212 -5.69 17.70 0.17
CA ASN A 212 -5.49 19.15 0.15
C ASN A 212 -5.80 19.70 -1.25
N SER A 213 -6.56 20.79 -1.33
CA SER A 213 -6.61 21.65 -2.52
C SER A 213 -5.46 22.68 -2.48
N LEU A 214 -4.79 22.94 -3.61
CA LEU A 214 -3.62 23.84 -3.77
C LEU A 214 -4.05 25.34 -3.80
N GLN A 215 -3.32 26.42 -3.41
CA GLN A 215 -1.89 26.88 -3.54
C GLN A 215 -1.56 28.10 -2.61
N PRO A 216 -0.30 28.65 -2.47
CA PRO A 216 0.92 28.56 -3.34
C PRO A 216 2.21 28.05 -2.60
N PRO A 217 3.43 28.05 -3.23
CA PRO A 217 4.23 26.87 -3.60
C PRO A 217 5.37 26.53 -2.62
N ALA A 218 5.37 27.02 -1.38
CA ALA A 218 6.56 26.90 -0.52
C ALA A 218 6.50 25.76 0.51
N LEU A 219 5.32 25.24 0.84
CA LEU A 219 5.13 24.28 1.95
C LEU A 219 3.88 23.41 1.72
N ILE A 220 3.90 22.46 0.77
CA ILE A 220 2.73 21.61 0.49
C ILE A 220 2.87 20.27 1.21
N MET A 221 1.90 19.96 2.08
CA MET A 221 1.80 18.71 2.86
C MET A 221 0.53 17.90 2.46
N GLY A 222 0.24 17.72 1.16
CA GLY A 222 -0.86 16.85 0.70
C GLY A 222 -0.90 16.61 -0.82
N ILE A 223 -1.60 15.55 -1.25
CA ILE A 223 -1.68 15.10 -2.66
C ILE A 223 -2.81 15.86 -3.39
N PRO A 224 -2.57 16.42 -4.59
CA PRO A 224 -3.58 17.13 -5.39
C PRO A 224 -4.75 16.25 -5.85
N LEU A 225 -5.93 16.86 -6.01
CA LEU A 225 -7.11 16.27 -6.63
C LEU A 225 -7.27 16.75 -8.07
N VAL A 226 -7.69 15.84 -8.96
CA VAL A 226 -7.89 16.07 -10.39
C VAL A 226 -9.31 15.69 -10.75
N ASP A 227 -10.05 16.63 -11.35
CA ASP A 227 -11.35 16.33 -11.95
C ASP A 227 -11.14 15.34 -13.12
N PRO A 228 -11.85 14.20 -13.16
CA PRO A 228 -11.76 13.24 -14.26
C PRO A 228 -11.96 13.87 -15.65
N LYS A 229 -12.68 14.99 -15.78
CA LYS A 229 -12.89 15.74 -17.03
C LYS A 229 -11.62 16.44 -17.53
N GLU A 230 -10.64 16.66 -16.67
CA GLU A 230 -9.33 17.21 -17.04
C GLU A 230 -8.39 16.16 -17.64
N LEU A 231 -8.77 14.88 -17.60
CA LEU A 231 -8.01 13.77 -18.18
C LEU A 231 -8.50 13.48 -19.60
N ALA A 232 -7.57 13.55 -20.54
CA ALA A 232 -7.84 13.28 -21.95
C ALA A 232 -6.95 12.15 -22.49
N PRO A 233 -7.45 11.32 -23.42
CA PRO A 233 -6.60 10.37 -24.14
C PRO A 233 -5.56 11.11 -24.99
N THR A 234 -4.40 10.49 -25.19
CA THR A 234 -3.38 11.01 -26.10
C THR A 234 -3.88 10.96 -27.55
N GLN A 235 -4.05 12.12 -28.19
CA GLN A 235 -4.51 12.17 -29.59
C GLN A 235 -3.44 11.65 -30.55
N GLY A 236 -3.81 10.71 -31.44
CA GLY A 236 -2.94 10.22 -32.52
C GLY A 236 -1.90 9.17 -32.14
N GLU A 237 -1.75 8.85 -30.85
CA GLU A 237 -0.94 7.72 -30.37
C GLU A 237 -1.84 6.51 -30.11
N PRO A 238 -1.34 5.27 -30.28
CA PRO A 238 -2.06 4.07 -29.87
C PRO A 238 -2.37 4.14 -28.37
N ASP A 239 -3.53 3.63 -27.97
CA ASP A 239 -3.90 3.51 -26.55
C ASP A 239 -2.86 2.63 -25.84
N ARG A 240 -2.00 3.26 -25.04
CA ARG A 240 -0.98 2.56 -24.23
C ARG A 240 -1.56 2.19 -22.88
N THR A 241 -2.70 1.52 -22.92
CA THR A 241 -3.32 0.93 -21.75
C THR A 241 -2.84 -0.51 -21.61
N TYR A 242 -2.44 -0.87 -20.39
CA TYR A 242 -1.98 -2.22 -20.11
C TYR A 242 -2.41 -2.73 -18.74
N GLU A 243 -2.51 -4.05 -18.63
CA GLU A 243 -2.87 -4.71 -17.38
C GLU A 243 -1.71 -4.64 -16.40
N SER A 244 -1.96 -4.04 -15.23
CA SER A 244 -0.96 -3.90 -14.18
C SER A 244 -1.12 -4.94 -13.07
N SER A 245 -2.35 -5.41 -12.83
CA SER A 245 -2.69 -6.57 -12.00
C SER A 245 -3.98 -7.23 -12.50
N SER A 246 -4.45 -8.29 -11.84
CA SER A 246 -5.77 -8.89 -12.09
C SER A 246 -6.94 -7.92 -11.93
N HIS A 247 -6.74 -6.85 -11.15
CA HIS A 247 -7.78 -5.90 -10.76
C HIS A 247 -7.56 -4.48 -11.28
N THR A 248 -6.34 -4.14 -11.70
CA THR A 248 -5.97 -2.79 -12.10
C THR A 248 -5.33 -2.74 -13.48
N LEU A 249 -5.54 -1.61 -14.15
CA LEU A 249 -4.86 -1.26 -15.39
C LEU A 249 -4.14 0.08 -15.24
N MET A 250 -3.11 0.26 -16.05
CA MET A 250 -2.37 1.50 -16.21
C MET A 250 -2.69 2.08 -17.58
N ALA A 251 -3.20 3.30 -17.63
CA ALA A 251 -3.54 4.02 -18.86
C ALA A 251 -2.73 5.30 -18.95
N ASN A 252 -2.09 5.53 -20.10
CA ASN A 252 -1.36 6.78 -20.33
C ASN A 252 -2.31 7.86 -20.86
N LEU A 253 -2.48 8.92 -20.08
CA LEU A 253 -3.40 10.03 -20.37
C LEU A 253 -2.68 11.37 -20.32
N LEU A 254 -3.37 12.43 -20.73
CA LEU A 254 -2.94 13.82 -20.58
C LEU A 254 -3.74 14.48 -19.47
N TRP A 255 -3.06 15.03 -18.46
CA TRP A 255 -3.64 15.92 -17.46
C TRP A 255 -3.24 17.36 -17.80
N LYS A 256 -4.21 18.18 -18.23
CA LYS A 256 -3.96 19.56 -18.72
C LYS A 256 -2.86 19.64 -19.80
N GLY A 257 -2.79 18.62 -20.66
CA GLY A 257 -1.77 18.51 -21.71
C GLY A 257 -0.43 17.91 -21.26
N HIS A 258 -0.25 17.58 -19.98
CA HIS A 258 0.95 16.90 -19.47
C HIS A 258 0.75 15.38 -19.43
N PRO A 259 1.71 14.58 -19.92
CA PRO A 259 1.60 13.13 -19.89
C PRO A 259 1.68 12.60 -18.46
N VAL A 260 0.74 11.73 -18.12
CA VAL A 260 0.63 11.03 -16.84
C VAL A 260 0.24 9.57 -17.07
N THR A 261 0.59 8.71 -16.12
CA THR A 261 0.10 7.33 -16.11
C THR A 261 -0.94 7.18 -15.01
N VAL A 262 -2.14 6.78 -15.39
CA VAL A 262 -3.28 6.65 -14.49
C VAL A 262 -3.49 5.18 -14.16
N ARG A 263 -3.35 4.84 -12.89
CA ARG A 263 -3.73 3.53 -12.37
C ARG A 263 -5.20 3.58 -11.95
N GLN A 264 -5.99 2.67 -12.52
CA GLN A 264 -7.42 2.57 -12.24
C GLN A 264 -7.88 1.11 -12.22
N LEU A 265 -9.07 0.86 -11.70
CA LEU A 265 -9.68 -0.47 -11.67
C LEU A 265 -10.06 -0.94 -13.08
N LYS A 266 -9.90 -2.24 -13.34
CA LYS A 266 -10.21 -2.88 -14.62
C LYS A 266 -11.71 -2.94 -14.89
N THR A 267 -12.48 -3.32 -13.87
CA THR A 267 -13.94 -3.32 -13.91
C THR A 267 -14.49 -2.47 -12.78
N PRO A 268 -15.63 -1.80 -12.98
CA PRO A 268 -16.24 -0.95 -11.95
C PRO A 268 -16.75 -1.75 -10.74
N GLU A 269 -16.93 -3.07 -10.89
CA GLU A 269 -17.39 -3.98 -9.84
C GLU A 269 -16.26 -4.44 -8.90
N THR A 270 -14.99 -4.20 -9.27
CA THR A 270 -13.84 -4.56 -8.45
C THR A 270 -13.67 -3.59 -7.29
N HIS A 271 -13.32 -4.07 -6.09
CA HIS A 271 -13.16 -3.20 -4.92
C HIS A 271 -11.97 -2.23 -5.07
N PRO A 272 -12.13 -0.93 -4.76
CA PRO A 272 -11.07 0.07 -4.80
C PRO A 272 -10.00 -0.11 -3.73
N ASP A 273 -10.17 -1.07 -2.81
CA ASP A 273 -9.28 -1.33 -1.68
C ASP A 273 -7.82 -1.51 -2.11
N VAL A 274 -7.55 -2.10 -3.28
CA VAL A 274 -6.19 -2.22 -3.85
C VAL A 274 -5.57 -0.84 -4.09
N LEU A 275 -6.31 0.10 -4.68
CA LEU A 275 -5.83 1.46 -4.93
C LEU A 275 -5.76 2.29 -3.65
N LEU A 276 -6.65 2.05 -2.70
CA LEU A 276 -6.60 2.68 -1.37
C LEU A 276 -5.37 2.22 -0.58
N ALA A 277 -5.07 0.92 -0.63
CA ALA A 277 -3.86 0.37 -0.03
C ALA A 277 -2.60 0.91 -0.71
N ASP A 278 -2.56 0.99 -2.04
CA ASP A 278 -1.41 1.58 -2.76
C ASP A 278 -1.24 3.08 -2.41
N LEU A 279 -2.33 3.84 -2.35
CA LEU A 279 -2.34 5.25 -1.93
C LEU A 279 -1.77 5.45 -0.53
N GLN A 280 -2.13 4.59 0.42
CA GLN A 280 -1.66 4.68 1.80
C GLN A 280 -0.13 4.68 1.87
N HIS A 281 0.54 3.90 1.01
CA HIS A 281 1.99 3.80 0.98
C HIS A 281 2.63 4.87 0.08
N CYS A 282 2.10 5.08 -1.12
CA CYS A 282 2.62 6.06 -2.07
C CYS A 282 2.52 7.50 -1.57
N SER A 283 1.59 7.80 -0.65
CA SER A 283 1.45 9.12 -0.03
C SER A 283 2.54 9.47 0.99
N ILE A 284 3.26 8.47 1.51
CA ILE A 284 4.26 8.66 2.59
C ILE A 284 5.66 8.25 2.14
N LEU A 285 5.78 7.31 1.20
CA LEU A 285 7.05 6.77 0.71
C LEU A 285 7.48 7.50 -0.56
N HIS A 286 8.48 8.37 -0.43
CA HIS A 286 9.04 9.13 -1.56
C HIS A 286 10.51 8.76 -1.75
N HIS A 287 10.83 8.19 -2.92
CA HIS A 287 12.19 7.82 -3.29
C HIS A 287 12.34 7.80 -4.82
N PRO A 288 13.51 8.18 -5.40
CA PRO A 288 13.69 8.20 -6.85
C PRO A 288 13.50 6.85 -7.56
N GLY A 289 13.69 5.74 -6.84
CA GLY A 289 13.45 4.38 -7.33
C GLY A 289 12.03 3.87 -7.15
N LEU A 290 11.14 4.64 -6.51
CA LEU A 290 9.71 4.34 -6.42
C LEU A 290 8.94 5.19 -7.42
N LEU A 291 7.86 4.64 -7.99
CA LEU A 291 7.01 5.36 -8.93
C LEU A 291 6.32 6.54 -8.21
N LEU A 292 6.50 7.74 -8.76
CA LEU A 292 6.04 8.96 -8.11
C LEU A 292 4.54 9.18 -8.31
N LEU A 293 3.78 9.14 -7.21
CA LEU A 293 2.40 9.59 -7.16
C LEU A 293 2.35 11.11 -7.30
N MET A 294 1.62 11.61 -8.30
CA MET A 294 1.49 13.03 -8.62
C MET A 294 0.17 13.61 -8.15
N ALA A 295 -0.93 12.85 -8.28
CA ALA A 295 -2.28 13.32 -7.94
C ALA A 295 -3.27 12.16 -7.79
N LEU A 296 -4.50 12.49 -7.38
CA LEU A 296 -5.63 11.56 -7.27
C LEU A 296 -6.78 12.06 -8.14
N SER A 297 -7.51 11.16 -8.78
CA SER A 297 -8.75 11.51 -9.48
C SER A 297 -9.90 10.62 -8.98
N PRO A 298 -10.70 11.11 -8.01
CA PRO A 298 -11.91 10.42 -7.59
C PRO A 298 -13.05 10.62 -8.61
N SER A 299 -13.98 9.66 -8.67
CA SER A 299 -15.21 9.82 -9.45
C SER A 299 -16.17 10.83 -8.81
N GLU A 300 -17.14 11.34 -9.58
CA GLU A 300 -18.12 12.34 -9.09
C GLU A 300 -18.92 11.85 -7.87
N ASP A 301 -19.23 10.56 -7.81
CA ASP A 301 -19.93 9.89 -6.71
C ASP A 301 -18.99 9.41 -5.58
N LEU A 302 -17.68 9.64 -5.73
CA LEU A 302 -16.61 9.22 -4.81
C LEU A 302 -16.50 7.70 -4.57
N SER A 303 -17.20 6.89 -5.37
CA SER A 303 -17.16 5.43 -5.28
C SER A 303 -15.87 4.85 -5.88
N ARG A 304 -15.24 5.57 -6.82
CA ARG A 304 -14.02 5.17 -7.50
C ARG A 304 -12.90 6.17 -7.27
N LEU A 305 -11.68 5.67 -7.33
CA LEU A 305 -10.45 6.43 -7.19
C LEU A 305 -9.47 5.96 -8.26
N SER A 306 -8.85 6.91 -8.96
CA SER A 306 -7.70 6.67 -9.82
C SER A 306 -6.47 7.36 -9.24
N LEU A 307 -5.31 6.71 -9.37
CA LEU A 307 -4.02 7.24 -8.91
C LEU A 307 -3.23 7.73 -10.12
N LEU A 308 -2.80 9.00 -10.11
CA LEU A 308 -2.04 9.59 -11.21
C LEU A 308 -0.57 9.58 -10.84
N PHE A 309 0.23 8.87 -11.62
CA PHE A 309 1.67 8.75 -11.47
C PHE A 309 2.41 9.52 -12.56
N GLU A 310 3.72 9.67 -12.36
CA GLU A 310 4.65 10.10 -13.42
C GLU A 310 4.52 9.21 -14.67
N PRO A 311 4.78 9.75 -15.87
CA PRO A 311 4.54 9.03 -17.12
C PRO A 311 5.46 7.82 -17.29
N VAL A 312 4.85 6.66 -17.51
CA VAL A 312 5.47 5.37 -17.82
C VAL A 312 5.38 5.10 -19.32
N TRP A 313 6.50 5.22 -20.03
CA TRP A 313 6.54 5.20 -21.49
C TRP A 313 6.62 3.81 -22.12
N LEU A 314 7.21 2.83 -21.41
CA LEU A 314 7.48 1.49 -21.94
C LEU A 314 6.57 0.39 -21.36
N GLY A 315 5.86 0.66 -20.26
CA GLY A 315 4.99 -0.29 -19.56
C GLY A 315 5.68 -1.01 -18.41
N SER A 316 5.07 -2.10 -17.92
CA SER A 316 5.68 -2.94 -16.90
C SER A 316 6.73 -3.88 -17.51
N LEU A 317 7.66 -4.32 -16.67
CA LEU A 317 8.66 -5.32 -17.06
C LEU A 317 7.99 -6.63 -17.49
N TYR A 318 6.89 -7.04 -16.84
CA TYR A 318 6.14 -8.24 -17.22
C TYR A 318 5.70 -8.22 -18.68
N ILE A 319 5.07 -7.12 -19.13
CA ILE A 319 4.59 -7.01 -20.51
C ILE A 319 5.76 -7.05 -21.48
N LEU A 320 6.85 -6.36 -21.13
CA LEU A 320 8.02 -6.33 -22.00
C LEU A 320 8.72 -7.69 -22.10
N LEU A 321 8.69 -8.53 -21.06
CA LEU A 321 9.27 -9.88 -21.13
C LEU A 321 8.33 -10.89 -21.82
N HIS A 322 7.02 -10.77 -21.61
CA HIS A 322 6.06 -11.83 -21.94
C HIS A 322 5.04 -11.49 -23.04
N SER A 323 5.12 -10.31 -23.66
CA SER A 323 4.24 -9.95 -24.78
C SER A 323 4.54 -10.80 -26.02
N ALA A 324 3.50 -11.48 -26.54
CA ALA A 324 3.63 -12.47 -27.61
C ALA A 324 4.19 -11.88 -28.91
N ARG A 325 5.37 -12.36 -29.34
CA ARG A 325 5.93 -12.15 -30.69
C ARG A 325 6.64 -13.40 -31.23
N PRO A 326 6.86 -13.48 -32.56
CA PRO A 326 7.25 -14.71 -33.24
C PRO A 326 8.59 -15.25 -32.75
N LEU A 327 8.68 -16.57 -32.61
CA LEU A 327 9.76 -17.39 -32.02
C LEU A 327 11.21 -17.16 -32.54
N GLU A 328 11.49 -16.20 -33.42
CA GLU A 328 12.79 -16.08 -34.11
C GLU A 328 13.78 -15.08 -33.49
N GLU A 329 13.38 -14.29 -32.49
CA GLU A 329 14.27 -13.36 -31.78
C GLU A 329 14.48 -13.85 -30.35
N GLY A 330 15.74 -13.93 -29.89
CA GLY A 330 16.09 -14.31 -28.51
C GLY A 330 15.51 -13.35 -27.44
N PRO A 331 15.93 -13.47 -26.16
CA PRO A 331 15.35 -12.69 -25.07
C PRO A 331 15.32 -11.19 -25.39
N GLN A 332 14.15 -10.56 -25.17
CA GLN A 332 13.88 -9.19 -25.59
C GLN A 332 14.91 -8.23 -24.99
N ALA A 333 15.63 -7.50 -25.86
CA ALA A 333 16.58 -6.50 -25.39
C ALA A 333 15.82 -5.37 -24.65
N LEU A 334 16.07 -5.27 -23.34
CA LEU A 334 15.54 -4.21 -22.49
C LEU A 334 15.98 -2.83 -23.04
N PRO A 335 15.05 -1.96 -23.48
CA PRO A 335 15.38 -0.72 -24.17
C PRO A 335 16.30 0.19 -23.36
N GLY A 336 17.56 0.30 -23.78
CA GLY A 336 18.57 1.15 -23.14
C GLY A 336 18.94 0.75 -21.71
N LEU A 337 18.62 -0.47 -21.27
CA LEU A 337 18.86 -0.90 -19.89
C LEU A 337 19.39 -2.34 -19.83
N LEU A 338 20.65 -2.51 -19.43
CA LEU A 338 21.19 -3.84 -19.20
C LEU A 338 20.50 -4.51 -17.99
N PRO A 339 20.28 -5.84 -18.00
CA PRO A 339 19.68 -6.58 -16.88
C PRO A 339 20.24 -6.22 -15.51
N GLY A 340 21.57 -6.20 -15.36
CA GLY A 340 22.22 -5.82 -14.10
C GLY A 340 21.89 -4.40 -13.62
N SER A 341 21.78 -3.44 -14.56
CA SER A 341 21.40 -2.06 -14.24
C SER A 341 19.95 -1.93 -13.81
N LEU A 342 19.04 -2.68 -14.43
CA LEU A 342 17.63 -2.76 -14.01
C LEU A 342 17.54 -3.30 -12.58
N LEU A 343 18.18 -4.45 -12.34
CA LEU A 343 18.18 -5.13 -11.06
C LEU A 343 18.79 -4.26 -9.95
N LEU A 344 19.82 -3.47 -10.26
CA LEU A 344 20.39 -2.52 -9.31
C LEU A 344 19.39 -1.43 -8.89
N GLN A 345 18.62 -0.87 -9.82
CA GLN A 345 17.59 0.14 -9.53
C GLN A 345 16.47 -0.44 -8.64
N VAL A 346 16.06 -1.69 -8.90
CA VAL A 346 15.08 -2.40 -8.06
C VAL A 346 15.61 -2.61 -6.64
N VAL A 347 16.85 -3.13 -6.47
CA VAL A 347 17.43 -3.32 -5.12
C VAL A 347 17.57 -2.00 -4.37
N GLU A 348 17.89 -0.89 -5.04
CA GLU A 348 17.98 0.42 -4.40
C GLU A 348 16.62 0.89 -3.86
N ALA A 349 15.52 0.64 -4.57
CA ALA A 349 14.17 0.89 -4.08
C ALA A 349 13.83 0.00 -2.86
N LEU A 350 14.13 -1.30 -2.92
CA LEU A 350 13.88 -2.23 -1.81
C LEU A 350 14.69 -1.87 -0.56
N LEU A 351 15.95 -1.43 -0.72
CA LEU A 351 16.78 -0.96 0.38
C LEU A 351 16.22 0.29 1.04
N PHE A 352 15.62 1.19 0.25
CA PHE A 352 14.90 2.33 0.81
C PHE A 352 13.70 1.87 1.65
N LEU A 353 12.87 0.95 1.15
CA LEU A 353 11.73 0.39 1.91
C LEU A 353 12.20 -0.27 3.21
N GLN A 354 13.23 -1.10 3.14
CA GLN A 354 13.81 -1.77 4.31
C GLN A 354 14.34 -0.75 5.34
N SER A 355 14.90 0.37 4.90
CA SER A 355 15.35 1.45 5.81
C SER A 355 14.21 2.13 6.55
N ARG A 356 12.98 2.04 6.02
CA ARG A 356 11.74 2.48 6.67
C ARG A 356 11.07 1.36 7.48
N CYS A 357 11.75 0.24 7.69
CA CYS A 357 11.22 -0.97 8.33
C CYS A 357 9.99 -1.53 7.61
N TRP A 358 9.97 -1.43 6.28
CA TRP A 358 8.89 -1.88 5.42
C TRP A 358 9.38 -2.92 4.41
N ALA A 359 8.59 -3.97 4.21
CA ALA A 359 8.72 -4.90 3.11
C ALA A 359 7.82 -4.44 1.96
N HIS A 360 8.25 -4.66 0.72
CA HIS A 360 7.42 -4.47 -0.46
C HIS A 360 6.25 -5.46 -0.47
N GLY A 361 6.50 -6.72 -0.12
CA GLY A 361 5.46 -7.74 0.09
C GLY A 361 4.79 -8.29 -1.18
N GLY A 362 4.84 -7.55 -2.30
CA GLY A 362 4.28 -7.93 -3.60
C GLY A 362 5.24 -7.76 -4.78
N LEU A 363 6.56 -7.91 -4.58
CA LEU A 363 7.53 -7.64 -5.64
C LEU A 363 7.43 -8.68 -6.77
N SER A 364 7.16 -8.21 -7.99
CA SER A 364 7.08 -9.03 -9.21
C SER A 364 7.51 -8.21 -10.44
N SER A 365 7.56 -8.82 -11.62
CA SER A 365 7.80 -8.09 -12.87
C SER A 365 6.64 -7.14 -13.23
N HIS A 366 5.44 -7.36 -12.71
CA HIS A 366 4.34 -6.37 -12.80
C HIS A 366 4.64 -5.11 -11.97
N ALA A 367 5.32 -5.27 -10.82
CA ALA A 367 5.68 -4.19 -9.91
C ALA A 367 6.80 -3.27 -10.44
N VAL A 368 7.55 -3.70 -11.46
CA VAL A 368 8.65 -2.91 -12.03
C VAL A 368 8.17 -2.16 -13.27
N GLN A 369 8.04 -0.83 -13.15
CA GLN A 369 7.67 0.05 -14.26
C GLN A 369 8.89 0.56 -15.01
N LEU A 370 8.88 0.39 -16.34
CA LEU A 370 9.88 0.92 -17.24
C LEU A 370 9.47 2.34 -17.64
N VAL A 371 9.84 3.31 -16.80
CA VAL A 371 9.45 4.71 -16.94
C VAL A 371 9.91 5.25 -18.28
N ARG A 372 11.19 5.06 -18.63
CA ARG A 372 11.79 5.47 -19.92
C ARG A 372 13.02 4.59 -20.19
N PRO A 373 13.61 4.62 -21.40
CA PRO A 373 14.83 3.87 -21.67
C PRO A 373 15.91 4.16 -20.61
N GLY A 374 16.46 3.10 -20.02
CA GLY A 374 17.45 3.20 -18.94
C GLY A 374 16.92 3.49 -17.53
N LEU A 375 15.60 3.65 -17.31
CA LEU A 375 15.02 3.95 -15.99
C LEU A 375 13.86 3.01 -15.65
N ALA A 376 14.07 2.17 -14.64
CA ALA A 376 13.08 1.33 -14.01
C ALA A 376 12.77 1.85 -12.59
N LYS A 377 11.50 1.79 -12.21
CA LYS A 377 11.04 2.14 -10.86
C LYS A 377 10.10 1.08 -10.33
N VAL A 378 10.09 0.93 -9.01
CA VAL A 378 9.21 -0.01 -8.32
C VAL A 378 7.90 0.70 -7.95
N SER A 379 6.77 0.04 -8.21
CA SER A 379 5.41 0.48 -7.88
C SER A 379 4.64 -0.66 -7.23
N HIS A 380 3.32 -0.55 -7.11
CA HIS A 380 2.46 -1.61 -6.55
C HIS A 380 2.73 -1.87 -5.07
N LEU A 381 2.64 -0.83 -4.25
CA LEU A 381 2.96 -0.91 -2.82
C LEU A 381 1.77 -1.42 -1.98
N GLU A 382 0.65 -1.81 -2.58
CA GLU A 382 -0.57 -2.26 -1.89
C GLU A 382 -0.37 -3.45 -0.93
N HIS A 383 0.63 -4.29 -1.19
CA HIS A 383 0.95 -5.48 -0.39
C HIS A 383 2.03 -5.22 0.67
N GLY A 384 2.53 -3.98 0.77
CA GLY A 384 3.58 -3.63 1.69
C GLY A 384 3.17 -3.88 3.15
N ARG A 385 4.13 -4.30 3.96
CA ARG A 385 3.91 -4.67 5.37
C ARG A 385 5.10 -4.26 6.25
N PRO A 386 4.89 -3.96 7.54
CA PRO A 386 5.98 -3.70 8.45
C PRO A 386 6.87 -4.95 8.61
N LEU A 387 8.19 -4.74 8.61
CA LEU A 387 9.17 -5.81 8.83
C LEU A 387 9.19 -6.23 10.30
N ASN A 388 9.31 -7.54 10.54
CA ASN A 388 9.51 -8.06 11.89
C ASN A 388 10.93 -7.71 12.42
N GLN A 389 11.08 -6.55 13.07
CA GLN A 389 12.33 -6.12 13.71
C GLN A 389 12.14 -5.80 15.20
N PRO A 390 12.32 -6.78 16.11
CA PRO A 390 12.05 -6.60 17.54
C PRO A 390 13.06 -5.67 18.28
N ARG A 391 14.18 -5.27 17.66
CA ARG A 391 15.28 -4.54 18.35
C ARG A 391 15.52 -3.11 17.89
N LEU A 392 14.86 -2.64 16.83
CA LEU A 392 15.17 -1.37 16.17
C LEU A 392 13.95 -0.52 15.82
N GLN A 393 12.82 -0.64 16.54
CA GLN A 393 11.79 0.40 16.46
C GLN A 393 12.37 1.72 16.99
N PRO A 394 12.67 2.72 16.14
CA PRO A 394 13.29 3.95 16.59
C PRO A 394 12.27 4.75 17.40
N ARG A 395 12.73 5.43 18.46
CA ARG A 395 11.91 6.38 19.23
C ARG A 395 11.31 7.51 18.38
N LEU A 396 11.80 7.72 17.14
CA LEU A 396 11.33 8.72 16.18
C LEU A 396 9.92 8.44 15.63
N GLN A 397 9.35 7.25 15.85
CA GLN A 397 7.99 6.92 15.44
C GLN A 397 6.92 7.43 16.45
N ARG A 398 7.34 8.14 17.51
CA ARG A 398 6.43 8.76 18.50
C ARG A 398 5.89 10.13 18.11
N ASP A 399 6.55 10.84 17.18
CA ASP A 399 6.22 12.26 16.90
C ASP A 399 5.29 12.45 15.69
N TYR A 400 4.89 11.36 15.02
CA TYR A 400 3.83 11.35 14.02
C TYR A 400 2.60 10.64 14.57
N PRO A 401 1.41 11.27 14.59
CA PRO A 401 0.16 10.57 14.79
C PRO A 401 -0.16 9.80 13.51
N GLN A 402 0.47 8.65 13.34
CA GLN A 402 0.16 7.70 12.28
C GLN A 402 -0.17 6.39 12.98
N GLY A 403 -1.44 5.98 12.91
CA GLY A 403 -1.85 4.63 13.28
C GLY A 403 -0.98 3.64 12.52
N ASP A 404 -0.65 2.52 13.17
CA ASP A 404 0.10 1.44 12.52
C ASP A 404 -0.62 1.11 11.20
N PRO A 405 0.04 1.23 10.03
CA PRO A 405 -0.59 0.80 8.79
C PRO A 405 -1.02 -0.65 9.02
N GLY A 406 -2.32 -0.92 8.89
CA GLY A 406 -2.87 -2.25 9.11
C GLY A 406 -2.13 -3.28 8.24
N PRO A 407 -2.31 -4.58 8.50
CA PRO A 407 -1.70 -5.60 7.66
C PRO A 407 -2.06 -5.32 6.19
N GLY A 408 -1.05 -5.05 5.36
CA GLY A 408 -1.21 -4.78 3.92
C GLY A 408 -2.02 -5.91 3.26
N LEU A 409 -2.72 -5.60 2.18
CA LEU A 409 -3.63 -6.55 1.54
C LEU A 409 -2.90 -7.86 1.25
N PRO A 410 -3.51 -9.04 1.53
CA PRO A 410 -2.90 -10.30 1.19
C PRO A 410 -2.59 -10.32 -0.32
N PRO A 411 -1.41 -10.82 -0.72
CA PRO A 411 -1.09 -10.93 -2.13
C PRO A 411 -2.09 -11.89 -2.80
N PRO A 412 -2.61 -11.55 -3.99
CA PRO A 412 -3.53 -12.45 -4.68
C PRO A 412 -2.75 -13.60 -5.33
N PRO A 413 -3.41 -14.73 -5.68
CA PRO A 413 -2.74 -15.94 -6.17
C PRO A 413 -1.84 -15.73 -7.38
N GLU A 414 -2.14 -14.75 -8.23
CA GLU A 414 -1.33 -14.42 -9.43
C GLU A 414 0.09 -13.97 -9.06
N LEU A 415 0.31 -13.45 -7.85
CA LEU A 415 1.64 -13.07 -7.38
C LEU A 415 2.42 -14.21 -6.73
N TYR A 416 1.78 -15.32 -6.36
CA TYR A 416 2.44 -16.42 -5.64
C TYR A 416 3.72 -16.96 -6.32
N PRO A 417 3.83 -17.02 -7.67
CA PRO A 417 5.06 -17.45 -8.33
C PRO A 417 6.30 -16.61 -7.96
N TRP A 418 6.13 -15.34 -7.57
CA TRP A 418 7.22 -14.45 -7.14
C TRP A 418 7.43 -14.40 -5.63
N LEU A 419 6.50 -14.91 -4.83
CA LEU A 419 6.47 -14.66 -3.40
C LEU A 419 6.96 -15.87 -2.59
N PRO A 420 7.65 -15.62 -1.46
CA PRO A 420 7.99 -16.68 -0.53
C PRO A 420 6.76 -17.14 0.27
N LEU A 421 6.83 -18.36 0.80
CA LEU A 421 5.70 -19.03 1.45
C LEU A 421 5.13 -18.26 2.65
N GLU A 422 5.97 -17.57 3.44
CA GLU A 422 5.49 -16.78 4.57
C GLU A 422 4.58 -15.63 4.14
N LEU A 423 4.85 -14.98 3.00
CA LEU A 423 4.00 -13.91 2.49
C LEU A 423 2.69 -14.46 1.90
N ILE A 424 2.75 -15.62 1.25
CA ILE A 424 1.57 -16.33 0.71
C ILE A 424 0.63 -16.77 1.84
N ARG A 425 1.17 -17.18 2.99
CA ARG A 425 0.39 -17.53 4.19
C ARG A 425 -0.17 -16.31 4.93
N GLY A 426 0.31 -15.12 4.59
CA GLY A 426 -0.06 -13.88 5.26
C GLY A 426 0.71 -13.65 6.56
N ASP A 427 1.80 -14.37 6.80
CA ASP A 427 2.66 -14.19 7.96
C ASP A 427 3.40 -12.83 7.90
N MET A 428 4.01 -12.44 9.03
CA MET A 428 4.81 -11.23 9.11
C MET A 428 6.06 -11.35 8.22
N PRO A 429 6.37 -10.34 7.37
CA PRO A 429 7.54 -10.38 6.51
C PRO A 429 8.84 -10.47 7.31
N ALA A 430 9.73 -11.34 6.86
CA ALA A 430 11.12 -11.36 7.28
C ALA A 430 11.96 -10.35 6.47
N THR A 431 13.13 -10.00 6.97
CA THR A 431 14.09 -9.13 6.24
C THR A 431 14.62 -9.75 4.95
N THR A 432 14.42 -11.06 4.76
CA THR A 432 14.80 -11.84 3.59
C THR A 432 13.61 -12.19 2.68
N SER A 433 12.39 -11.73 3.00
CA SER A 433 11.20 -12.01 2.17
C SER A 433 11.29 -11.32 0.80
N ASP A 434 11.56 -10.01 0.76
CA ASP A 434 11.76 -9.30 -0.52
C ASP A 434 13.03 -9.76 -1.26
N LEU A 435 14.02 -10.31 -0.54
CA LEU A 435 15.22 -10.90 -1.16
C LEU A 435 14.86 -12.14 -1.99
N TYR A 436 13.96 -13.00 -1.49
CA TYR A 436 13.47 -14.14 -2.25
C TYR A 436 12.80 -13.68 -3.55
N SER A 437 11.85 -12.75 -3.46
CA SER A 437 11.13 -12.23 -4.63
C SER A 437 12.07 -11.54 -5.63
N PHE A 438 13.09 -10.84 -5.12
CA PHE A 438 14.13 -10.26 -5.96
C PHE A 438 14.95 -11.32 -6.71
N CYS A 439 15.24 -12.46 -6.08
CA CYS A 439 15.97 -13.56 -6.72
C CYS A 439 15.11 -14.24 -7.80
N ILE A 440 13.82 -14.43 -7.56
CA ILE A 440 12.88 -14.93 -8.59
C ILE A 440 12.81 -13.97 -9.77
N LEU A 441 12.62 -12.68 -9.52
CA LEU A 441 12.63 -11.63 -10.55
C LEU A 441 13.95 -11.60 -11.33
N THR A 442 15.08 -11.85 -10.65
CA THR A 442 16.40 -11.91 -11.31
C THR A 442 16.45 -13.05 -12.32
N GLN A 443 15.92 -14.24 -11.99
CA GLN A 443 15.86 -15.34 -12.94
C GLN A 443 15.00 -14.98 -14.15
N GLU A 444 13.77 -14.50 -13.90
CA GLU A 444 12.84 -14.07 -14.95
C GLU A 444 13.46 -13.04 -15.90
N VAL A 445 14.18 -12.04 -15.39
CA VAL A 445 14.86 -11.02 -16.21
C VAL A 445 15.91 -11.61 -17.15
N PHE A 446 16.64 -12.65 -16.72
CA PHE A 446 17.70 -13.25 -17.52
C PHE A 446 17.20 -14.35 -18.46
N THR A 447 16.14 -15.07 -18.09
CA THR A 447 15.61 -16.18 -18.88
C THR A 447 14.48 -15.76 -19.80
N GLY A 448 13.73 -14.72 -19.44
CA GLY A 448 12.46 -14.39 -20.09
C GLY A 448 11.34 -15.40 -19.79
N GLU A 449 11.61 -16.40 -18.96
CA GLU A 449 10.64 -17.44 -18.61
C GLU A 449 9.85 -17.02 -17.36
N LEU A 450 8.56 -17.33 -17.37
CA LEU A 450 7.72 -17.13 -16.19
C LEU A 450 8.23 -17.97 -15.01
N PRO A 451 8.25 -17.42 -13.77
CA PRO A 451 8.59 -18.19 -12.59
C PRO A 451 7.73 -19.45 -12.49
N TRP A 452 8.32 -20.53 -11.95
CA TRP A 452 7.64 -21.83 -11.83
C TRP A 452 7.09 -22.38 -13.15
N ALA A 453 7.71 -22.03 -14.29
CA ALA A 453 7.27 -22.40 -15.63
C ALA A 453 5.81 -21.99 -15.92
N GLY A 454 5.38 -20.86 -15.35
CA GLY A 454 4.01 -20.36 -15.49
C GLY A 454 2.95 -21.13 -14.70
N GLY A 455 3.35 -21.92 -13.70
CA GLY A 455 2.41 -22.62 -12.81
C GLY A 455 1.46 -21.66 -12.09
N GLU A 456 0.20 -22.08 -11.95
CA GLU A 456 -0.81 -21.24 -11.29
C GLU A 456 -0.50 -21.07 -9.80
N GLY A 457 -0.90 -19.92 -9.24
CA GLY A 457 -0.62 -19.58 -7.85
C GLY A 457 -0.93 -20.70 -6.84
N PRO A 458 -2.14 -21.28 -6.83
CA PRO A 458 -2.49 -22.36 -5.89
C PRO A 458 -1.58 -23.59 -6.02
N GLU A 459 -1.13 -23.92 -7.24
CA GLU A 459 -0.20 -25.02 -7.48
C GLU A 459 1.19 -24.70 -6.93
N VAL A 460 1.68 -23.48 -7.15
CA VAL A 460 2.95 -23.00 -6.58
C VAL A 460 2.90 -23.02 -5.06
N LYS A 461 1.79 -22.56 -4.46
CA LYS A 461 1.59 -22.64 -3.02
C LYS A 461 1.66 -24.08 -2.51
N ALA A 462 0.98 -25.02 -3.17
CA ALA A 462 1.02 -26.43 -2.78
C ALA A 462 2.42 -27.03 -2.85
N LYS A 463 3.21 -26.70 -3.90
CA LYS A 463 4.61 -27.14 -4.04
C LYS A 463 5.50 -26.57 -2.92
N LEU A 464 5.38 -25.28 -2.64
CA LEU A 464 6.09 -24.63 -1.53
C LEU A 464 5.73 -25.28 -0.18
N GLU A 465 4.45 -25.57 0.05
CA GLU A 465 3.98 -26.27 1.25
C GLU A 465 4.47 -27.72 1.35
N ALA A 466 4.70 -28.38 0.21
CA ALA A 466 5.31 -29.71 0.13
C ALA A 466 6.84 -29.69 0.34
N GLY A 467 7.45 -28.50 0.47
CA GLY A 467 8.88 -28.33 0.65
C GLY A 467 9.69 -28.31 -0.65
N GLU A 468 9.04 -28.06 -1.79
CA GLU A 468 9.73 -27.82 -3.06
C GLU A 468 10.17 -26.37 -3.17
N SER A 469 11.46 -26.14 -3.40
CA SER A 469 12.02 -24.80 -3.66
C SER A 469 12.24 -24.58 -5.16
N PRO A 470 12.13 -23.34 -5.66
CA PRO A 470 12.51 -23.03 -7.04
C PRO A 470 13.98 -23.36 -7.27
N ALA A 471 14.27 -24.05 -8.36
CA ALA A 471 15.63 -24.40 -8.74
C ALA A 471 16.36 -23.17 -9.33
N LEU A 472 17.69 -23.16 -9.18
CA LEU A 472 18.55 -22.19 -9.87
C LEU A 472 18.52 -22.47 -11.37
N ASP A 473 18.15 -21.48 -12.18
CA ASP A 473 18.08 -21.63 -13.62
C ASP A 473 19.50 -21.70 -14.25
N PRO A 474 19.78 -22.71 -15.10
CA PRO A 474 21.10 -22.87 -15.72
C PRO A 474 21.45 -21.78 -16.74
N LEU A 475 20.46 -21.07 -17.31
CA LEU A 475 20.68 -19.96 -18.26
C LEU A 475 21.18 -18.68 -17.56
N LEU A 476 21.10 -18.61 -16.23
CA LEU A 476 21.54 -17.46 -15.46
C LEU A 476 23.08 -17.30 -15.58
N PRO A 477 23.60 -16.11 -15.92
CA PRO A 477 25.04 -15.92 -16.05
C PRO A 477 25.78 -16.15 -14.73
N ALA A 478 26.94 -16.81 -14.80
CA ALA A 478 27.73 -17.20 -13.62
C ALA A 478 27.95 -16.10 -12.56
N PRO A 479 28.14 -14.81 -12.91
CA PRO A 479 28.27 -13.73 -11.92
C PRO A 479 27.04 -13.53 -11.01
N TYR A 480 25.83 -13.92 -11.47
CA TYR A 480 24.56 -13.73 -10.77
C TYR A 480 24.07 -14.99 -10.04
N GLN A 481 24.58 -16.18 -10.40
CA GLN A 481 24.17 -17.47 -9.83
C GLN A 481 24.29 -17.53 -8.30
N ALA A 482 25.44 -17.11 -7.75
CA ALA A 482 25.67 -17.13 -6.31
C ALA A 482 24.71 -16.18 -5.55
N LEU A 483 24.34 -15.07 -6.17
CA LEU A 483 23.39 -14.12 -5.60
C LEU A 483 21.99 -14.73 -5.54
N VAL A 484 21.54 -15.33 -6.65
CA VAL A 484 20.20 -15.94 -6.73
C VAL A 484 20.10 -17.11 -5.78
N GLN A 485 21.07 -18.03 -5.80
CA GLN A 485 21.10 -19.20 -4.93
C GLN A 485 20.99 -18.85 -3.44
N ALA A 486 21.58 -17.73 -3.01
CA ALA A 486 21.52 -17.28 -1.61
C ALA A 486 20.11 -16.84 -1.15
N GLY A 487 19.20 -16.53 -2.09
CA GLY A 487 17.85 -16.04 -1.79
C GLY A 487 16.72 -17.04 -2.02
N LEU A 488 16.96 -18.19 -2.67
CA LEU A 488 15.91 -19.17 -3.03
C LEU A 488 15.53 -20.16 -1.92
N GLY A 489 16.02 -19.98 -0.69
CA GLY A 489 15.65 -20.81 0.46
C GLY A 489 14.15 -20.72 0.80
N LEU A 490 13.55 -21.85 1.21
CA LEU A 490 12.11 -21.94 1.54
C LEU A 490 11.76 -21.06 2.73
N GLU A 491 12.42 -21.31 3.86
CA GLU A 491 12.19 -20.56 5.09
C GLU A 491 13.13 -19.35 5.14
N PRO A 492 12.75 -18.27 5.86
CA PRO A 492 13.62 -17.10 6.03
C PRO A 492 15.02 -17.42 6.56
N ALA A 493 15.16 -18.49 7.37
CA ALA A 493 16.42 -18.94 7.95
C ALA A 493 17.37 -19.64 6.95
N ASP A 494 16.82 -20.15 5.84
CA ASP A 494 17.57 -20.85 4.79
C ASP A 494 18.17 -19.88 3.77
N ARG A 495 17.85 -18.58 3.86
CA ARG A 495 18.32 -17.53 2.95
C ARG A 495 19.54 -16.84 3.55
N TRP A 496 20.71 -17.06 2.95
CA TRP A 496 22.01 -16.63 3.52
C TRP A 496 22.56 -15.37 2.85
N GLY A 497 21.73 -14.32 2.78
CA GLY A 497 22.05 -13.03 2.16
C GLY A 497 21.22 -11.86 2.70
N SER A 498 21.49 -10.67 2.17
CA SER A 498 20.76 -9.43 2.45
C SER A 498 20.66 -8.58 1.20
N LEU A 499 19.68 -7.68 1.12
CA LEU A 499 19.60 -6.73 0.00
C LEU A 499 20.89 -5.89 -0.16
N GLN A 500 21.62 -5.61 0.94
CA GLN A 500 22.90 -4.90 0.90
C GLN A 500 24.02 -5.73 0.26
N SER A 501 24.15 -7.01 0.64
CA SER A 501 25.12 -7.91 0.02
C SER A 501 24.76 -8.19 -1.44
N THR A 502 23.47 -8.31 -1.76
CA THR A 502 22.94 -8.42 -3.13
C THR A 502 23.37 -7.22 -3.98
N ARG A 503 23.19 -5.99 -3.49
CA ARG A 503 23.66 -4.77 -4.17
C ARG A 503 25.16 -4.81 -4.46
N TYR A 504 25.97 -5.24 -3.50
CA TYR A 504 27.42 -5.37 -3.69
C TYR A 504 27.76 -6.40 -4.77
N LEU A 505 27.14 -7.59 -4.73
CA LEU A 505 27.35 -8.65 -5.70
C LEU A 505 26.92 -8.24 -7.11
N LEU A 506 25.79 -7.55 -7.27
CA LEU A 506 25.34 -7.00 -8.55
C LEU A 506 26.36 -6.04 -9.15
N ARG A 507 26.83 -5.06 -8.36
CA ARG A 507 27.86 -4.10 -8.82
C ARG A 507 29.16 -4.81 -9.22
N LYS A 508 29.55 -5.84 -8.48
CA LYS A 508 30.72 -6.67 -8.79
C LYS A 508 30.53 -7.48 -10.08
N ALA A 509 29.34 -8.01 -10.32
CA ALA A 509 29.01 -8.73 -11.56
C ALA A 509 29.07 -7.79 -12.77
N MET A 510 28.39 -6.64 -12.69
CA MET A 510 28.36 -5.63 -13.74
C MET A 510 29.75 -5.07 -14.08
N ALA A 511 30.62 -4.92 -13.09
CA ALA A 511 32.01 -4.47 -13.31
C ALA A 511 32.87 -5.50 -14.05
N LYS A 512 32.53 -6.79 -13.97
CA LYS A 512 33.21 -7.84 -14.75
C LYS A 512 32.74 -7.85 -16.20
N ASP A 513 31.46 -7.59 -16.43
CA ASP A 513 30.87 -7.52 -17.78
C ASP A 513 31.38 -6.30 -18.57
N SER A 514 31.78 -5.22 -17.88
CA SER A 514 32.34 -4.01 -18.49
C SER A 514 33.86 -4.03 -18.68
N ALA A 515 34.57 -5.05 -18.17
CA ALA A 515 36.01 -5.17 -18.35
C ALA A 515 36.33 -5.58 -19.80
N PRO A 516 37.26 -4.91 -20.51
CA PRO A 516 37.63 -5.32 -21.87
C PRO A 516 38.15 -6.76 -21.83
N LYS A 517 37.62 -7.63 -22.71
CA LYS A 517 38.22 -8.94 -22.99
C LYS A 517 39.64 -8.68 -23.47
N VAL A 518 40.62 -8.80 -22.57
CA VAL A 518 42.03 -8.84 -22.94
C VAL A 518 42.18 -10.09 -23.80
N SER A 519 42.26 -9.89 -25.11
CA SER A 519 42.71 -10.93 -26.03
C SER A 519 44.08 -11.40 -25.55
N SER A 520 44.24 -12.72 -25.51
CA SER A 520 45.51 -13.41 -25.22
C SER A 520 46.69 -12.72 -25.90
N PRO A 521 47.88 -12.67 -25.27
CA PRO A 521 49.02 -11.97 -25.85
C PRO A 521 49.39 -12.62 -27.17
N VAL A 522 49.21 -11.88 -28.27
CA VAL A 522 49.81 -12.21 -29.55
C VAL A 522 51.32 -12.12 -29.35
N GLU A 523 52.02 -13.23 -29.57
CA GLU A 523 53.47 -13.28 -29.60
C GLU A 523 53.98 -12.25 -30.62
N TRP A 524 54.74 -11.28 -30.15
CA TRP A 524 55.41 -10.32 -31.01
C TRP A 524 56.60 -11.01 -31.67
N THR A 525 56.39 -11.60 -32.85
CA THR A 525 57.51 -11.96 -33.73
C THR A 525 58.12 -10.67 -34.26
N THR A 526 59.36 -10.43 -33.84
CA THR A 526 60.27 -9.38 -34.29
C THR A 526 60.37 -9.32 -35.81
N LEU A 527 59.98 -8.19 -36.41
CA LEU A 527 60.40 -7.82 -37.76
C LEU A 527 61.57 -6.82 -37.65
N SER A 528 62.71 -7.24 -38.20
CA SER A 528 63.96 -6.50 -38.35
C SER A 528 63.81 -5.22 -39.19
N PRO A 529 64.62 -4.17 -38.93
CA PRO A 529 64.48 -2.88 -39.59
C PRO A 529 65.01 -2.91 -41.03
N VAL A 530 64.20 -2.41 -41.95
CA VAL A 530 64.57 -2.11 -43.34
C VAL A 530 65.46 -0.86 -43.35
N THR A 531 66.65 -0.98 -43.93
CA THR A 531 67.61 0.09 -44.21
C THR A 531 67.05 1.12 -45.18
N LEU A 532 67.06 2.40 -44.78
CA LEU A 532 66.80 3.55 -45.63
C LEU A 532 67.83 3.65 -46.77
N GLY A 533 67.36 3.88 -47.99
CA GLY A 533 68.19 4.06 -49.17
C GLY A 533 68.93 5.39 -49.22
N SER A 534 70.12 5.36 -49.83
CA SER A 534 70.88 6.52 -50.32
C SER A 534 70.69 6.66 -51.83
N LEU A 535 70.29 7.87 -52.25
CA LEU A 535 70.13 8.34 -53.64
C LEU A 535 71.48 8.60 -54.33
N PRO A 536 71.53 8.71 -55.67
CA PRO A 536 72.76 8.70 -56.46
C PRO A 536 73.43 10.08 -56.56
N GLY A 537 74.76 10.07 -56.63
CA GLY A 537 75.65 11.20 -56.91
C GLY A 537 77.09 10.72 -56.99
#